data_AF-A0A259HGT1-F1
#
_entry.id   AF-A0A259HGT1-F1
#
_cell.length_a   1.000
_cell.length_b   1.000
_cell.length_c   1.000
_cell.angle_alpha   90.00
_cell.angle_beta   90.00
_cell.angle_gamma   90.00
#
_symmetry.space_group_name_H-M   'P 1'
#
loop_
_entity.id
_entity.type
_entity.pdbx_description
1 polymer ?
#
loop_
_entity_poly.entity_id
_entity_poly.type
_entity_poly.pdbx_seq_one_letter_code
_entity_poly.pdbx_strand_id
1 'polypeptide(L)'
;MKQLLLLFLVSVGVLVAQAQPGYQPSKQNLEARALFQDMKFGMFIHWGASSVLGHGEWVMNNRGIRAEDYTMLQKVFNPTA
;
A
#
# COMPACT_ATOMS: atom_id res chain seq x y z
N MET A 1 22.11 5.38 34.63
CA MET A 1 20.72 5.50 34.09
C MET A 1 20.67 5.57 32.56
N LYS A 2 21.43 6.46 31.89
CA LYS A 2 21.46 6.53 30.40
C LYS A 2 21.86 5.21 29.72
N GLN A 3 22.86 4.51 30.27
CA GLN A 3 23.31 3.21 29.76
C GLN A 3 22.24 2.12 29.88
N LEU A 4 21.48 2.09 30.99
CA LEU A 4 20.34 1.18 31.16
C LEU A 4 19.21 1.50 30.18
N LEU A 5 18.92 2.78 29.95
CA LEU A 5 17.91 3.21 28.99
C LEU A 5 18.28 2.84 27.55
N LEU A 6 19.55 3.00 27.18
CA LEU A 6 20.07 2.56 25.88
C LEU A 6 19.96 1.04 25.70
N LEU A 7 20.33 0.26 26.70
CA LEU A 7 20.18 -1.20 26.69
C LEU A 7 18.72 -1.63 26.55
N PHE A 8 17.81 -0.93 27.23
CA PHE A 8 16.37 -1.18 27.14
C PHE A 8 15.79 -0.84 25.76
N LEU A 9 16.21 0.26 25.15
CA LEU A 9 15.76 0.63 23.80
C LEU A 9 16.28 -0.34 22.73
N VAL A 10 17.51 -0.83 22.87
CA VAL A 10 18.08 -1.83 21.96
C VAL A 10 17.35 -3.17 22.10
N SER A 11 17.04 -3.62 23.32
CA SER A 11 16.35 -4.90 23.54
C SER A 11 14.91 -4.86 23.02
N VAL A 12 14.20 -3.74 23.15
CA VAL A 12 12.87 -3.54 22.53
C VAL A 12 12.97 -3.54 21.01
N GLY A 13 14.00 -2.90 20.43
CA GLY A 13 14.23 -2.89 18.98
C GLY A 13 14.44 -4.29 18.38
N VAL A 14 15.14 -5.18 19.09
CA VAL A 14 15.36 -6.57 18.66
C VAL A 14 14.07 -7.39 18.67
N LEU A 15 13.16 -7.16 19.63
CA LEU A 15 11.86 -7.83 19.69
C LEU A 15 10.91 -7.39 18.56
N VAL A 16 10.99 -6.13 18.13
CA VAL A 16 10.18 -5.60 17.01
C VAL A 16 10.75 -6.03 15.65
N ALA A 17 12.06 -6.32 15.56
CA ALA A 17 12.71 -6.75 14.32
C ALA A 17 12.33 -8.17 13.85
N GLN A 18 11.61 -8.94 14.67
CA GLN A 18 11.04 -10.23 14.27
C GLN A 18 9.72 -10.02 13.48
N ALA A 19 9.79 -9.30 12.35
CA ALA A 19 8.66 -9.25 11.44
C ALA A 19 8.56 -10.60 10.70
N GLN A 20 7.45 -11.32 10.91
CA GLN A 20 7.09 -12.59 10.27
C GLN A 20 8.00 -13.79 10.65
N PRO A 21 8.05 -14.19 11.93
CA PRO A 21 8.77 -15.39 12.34
C PRO A 21 8.21 -16.63 11.64
N GLY A 22 9.09 -17.41 11.01
CA GLY A 22 8.73 -18.68 10.36
C GLY A 22 8.14 -18.56 8.95
N TYR A 23 8.10 -17.37 8.36
CA TYR A 23 7.71 -17.24 6.95
C TYR A 23 8.75 -17.93 6.05
N GLN A 24 8.32 -18.98 5.37
CA GLN A 24 9.08 -19.66 4.31
C GLN A 24 8.28 -19.53 3.02
N PRO A 25 8.74 -18.75 2.03
CA PRO A 25 8.09 -18.69 0.73
C PRO A 25 7.97 -20.08 0.10
N SER A 26 6.84 -20.36 -0.56
CA SER A 26 6.75 -21.54 -1.40
C SER A 26 7.70 -21.44 -2.59
N LYS A 27 8.05 -22.58 -3.19
CA LYS A 27 8.86 -22.62 -4.41
C LYS A 27 8.23 -21.76 -5.53
N GLN A 28 6.91 -21.83 -5.68
CA GLN A 28 6.15 -21.06 -6.66
C GLN A 28 6.25 -19.55 -6.40
N ASN A 29 6.27 -19.12 -5.13
CA ASN A 29 6.48 -17.70 -4.81
C ASN A 29 7.88 -17.24 -5.24
N LEU A 30 8.92 -18.03 -4.97
CA LEU A 30 10.30 -17.71 -5.37
C LEU A 30 10.44 -17.60 -6.89
N GLU A 31 9.83 -18.53 -7.62
CA GLU A 31 9.81 -18.51 -9.09
C GLU A 31 9.06 -17.27 -9.63
N ALA A 32 7.89 -16.95 -9.07
CA ALA A 32 7.13 -15.75 -9.45
C ALA A 32 7.89 -14.45 -9.17
N ARG A 33 8.65 -14.38 -8.07
CA ARG A 33 9.51 -13.23 -7.75
C ARG A 33 10.67 -13.09 -8.74
N ALA A 34 11.30 -14.20 -9.11
CA ALA A 34 12.35 -14.18 -10.12
C ALA A 34 11.82 -13.71 -11.47
N LEU A 35 10.65 -14.21 -11.88
CA LEU A 35 9.98 -13.78 -13.11
C LEU A 35 9.64 -12.28 -13.06
N PHE A 36 9.02 -11.82 -11.98
CA PHE A 36 8.70 -10.38 -11.81
C PHE A 36 9.95 -9.50 -11.85
N GLN A 37 11.03 -9.92 -11.18
CA GLN A 37 12.31 -9.22 -11.20
C GLN A 37 12.93 -9.18 -12.60
N ASP A 38 12.66 -10.17 -13.45
CA ASP A 38 13.14 -10.22 -14.83
C ASP A 38 12.35 -9.34 -15.80
N MET A 39 11.07 -9.07 -15.52
CA MET A 39 10.23 -8.22 -16.38
C MET A 39 10.75 -6.78 -16.51
N LYS A 40 11.51 -6.28 -15.52
CA LYS A 40 12.18 -4.94 -15.41
C LYS A 40 11.30 -3.70 -15.49
N PHE A 41 10.27 -3.70 -16.32
CA PHE A 41 9.44 -2.55 -16.65
C PHE A 41 7.96 -2.92 -16.55
N GLY A 42 7.18 -1.99 -16.04
CA GLY A 42 5.73 -2.15 -15.90
C GLY A 42 5.03 -0.79 -15.93
N MET A 43 3.74 -0.85 -16.20
CA MET A 43 2.85 0.31 -16.16
C MET A 43 1.93 0.17 -14.96
N PHE A 44 1.84 1.22 -14.14
CA PHE A 44 0.88 1.30 -13.06
C PHE A 44 -0.26 2.24 -13.46
N ILE A 45 -1.51 1.77 -13.34
CA ILE A 45 -2.69 2.53 -13.73
C ILE A 45 -3.45 2.95 -12.48
N HIS A 46 -3.60 4.26 -12.27
CA HIS A 46 -4.51 4.84 -11.26
C HIS A 46 -5.82 5.22 -11.93
N TRP A 47 -6.86 4.43 -11.71
CA TRP A 47 -8.16 4.62 -12.36
C TRP A 47 -9.32 4.18 -11.48
N GLY A 48 -10.42 4.93 -11.49
CA GLY A 48 -11.63 4.60 -10.74
C GLY A 48 -12.53 5.81 -10.50
N ALA A 49 -13.35 5.77 -9.45
CA ALA A 49 -14.28 6.84 -9.10
C ALA A 49 -13.59 8.21 -8.93
N SER A 50 -12.37 8.25 -8.38
CA SER A 50 -11.56 9.47 -8.27
C SER A 50 -11.28 10.14 -9.62
N SER A 51 -11.19 9.35 -10.70
CA SER A 51 -10.93 9.85 -12.05
C SER A 51 -12.07 10.74 -12.57
N VAL A 52 -13.30 10.56 -12.08
CA VAL A 52 -14.45 11.44 -12.41
C VAL A 52 -14.17 12.89 -11.97
N LEU A 53 -13.53 13.07 -10.81
CA LEU A 53 -13.24 14.39 -10.25
C LEU A 53 -11.94 15.00 -10.80
N GLY A 54 -11.09 14.21 -11.44
CA GLY A 54 -9.83 14.68 -12.04
C GLY A 54 -8.87 15.35 -11.06
N HIS A 55 -8.90 14.97 -9.78
CA HIS A 55 -8.23 15.72 -8.70
C HIS A 55 -7.36 14.85 -7.77
N GLY A 56 -6.79 13.78 -8.33
CA GLY A 56 -5.97 12.79 -7.60
C GLY A 56 -6.81 11.78 -6.83
N GLU A 57 -6.22 10.62 -6.53
CA GLU A 57 -6.88 9.52 -5.83
C GLU A 57 -7.26 9.85 -4.38
N TRP A 58 -6.56 10.81 -3.77
CA TRP A 58 -6.81 11.31 -2.41
C TRP A 58 -7.85 12.43 -2.32
N VAL A 59 -8.57 12.74 -3.40
CA VAL A 59 -9.54 13.85 -3.44
C VAL A 59 -10.62 13.76 -2.35
N MET A 60 -11.04 12.54 -1.98
CA MET A 60 -12.00 12.33 -0.89
C MET A 60 -11.46 12.89 0.44
N ASN A 61 -10.23 12.52 0.78
CA ASN A 61 -9.56 12.98 2.00
C ASN A 61 -9.26 14.48 1.95
N ASN A 62 -8.64 14.94 0.86
CA ASN A 62 -8.13 16.31 0.75
C ASN A 62 -9.23 17.37 0.77
N ARG A 63 -10.46 16.99 0.39
CA ARG A 63 -11.63 17.87 0.41
C ARG A 63 -12.64 17.54 1.52
N GLY A 64 -12.35 16.56 2.37
CA GLY A 64 -13.27 16.12 3.42
C GLY A 64 -14.62 15.63 2.89
N ILE A 65 -14.63 15.00 1.70
CA ILE A 65 -15.86 14.47 1.10
C ILE A 65 -16.33 13.30 1.96
N ARG A 66 -17.59 13.33 2.40
CA ARG A 66 -18.20 12.22 3.14
C ARG A 66 -18.24 10.97 2.25
N ALA A 67 -18.08 9.80 2.85
CA ALA A 67 -18.08 8.54 2.11
C ALA A 67 -19.35 8.37 1.27
N GLU A 68 -20.51 8.68 1.85
CA GLU A 68 -21.82 8.65 1.18
C GLU A 68 -21.81 9.51 -0.09
N ASP A 69 -21.35 10.76 -0.01
CA ASP A 69 -21.29 11.66 -1.16
C ASP A 69 -20.28 11.19 -2.22
N TYR A 70 -19.15 10.64 -1.79
CA TYR A 70 -18.13 10.10 -2.69
C TYR A 70 -18.62 8.89 -3.49
N THR A 71 -19.47 8.03 -2.89
CA THR A 71 -20.04 6.88 -3.61
C THR A 71 -20.94 7.27 -4.78
N MET A 72 -21.48 8.50 -4.79
CA MET A 72 -22.30 9.01 -5.89
C MET A 72 -21.55 9.12 -7.21
N LEU A 73 -20.21 9.20 -7.18
CA LEU A 73 -19.37 9.21 -8.39
C LEU A 73 -19.58 7.95 -9.25
N GLN A 74 -19.98 6.82 -8.67
CA GLN A 74 -20.30 5.60 -9.42
C GLN A 74 -21.46 5.78 -10.39
N LYS A 75 -22.40 6.68 -10.09
CA LYS A 75 -23.58 6.94 -10.94
C LYS A 75 -23.24 7.71 -12.22
N VAL A 76 -22.14 8.45 -12.20
CA VAL A 76 -21.68 9.29 -13.32
C VAL A 76 -20.39 8.75 -13.96
N PHE A 77 -19.80 7.70 -13.38
CA PHE A 77 -18.67 7.00 -13.95
C PHE A 77 -19.11 6.18 -15.16
N ASN A 78 -18.93 6.74 -16.35
CA ASN A 78 -19.26 6.10 -17.62
C ASN A 78 -18.04 6.11 -18.56
N PRO A 79 -17.09 5.16 -18.42
CA PRO A 79 -15.87 5.12 -19.21
C PRO A 79 -16.07 4.51 -20.60
N THR A 80 -16.95 5.12 -21.40
CA THR A 80 -17.14 4.76 -22.82
C THR A 80 -16.25 5.65 -23.70
N ALA A 81 -15.68 5.05 -24.75
CA ALA A 81 -14.84 5.73 -25.73
C ALA A 81 -15.67 6.64 -26.67
#